data_AF-A0A537JL25-F1
#
_entry.id   AF-A0A537JL25-F1
#
_cell.length_a   1.000
_cell.length_b   1.000
_cell.length_c   1.000
_cell.angle_alpha   90.00
_cell.angle_beta   90.00
_cell.angle_gamma   90.00
#
_symmetry.space_group_name_H-M   'P 1'
#
loop_
_entity.id
_entity.type
_entity.pdbx_description
1 polymer ?
#
loop_
_entity_poly.entity_id
_entity_poly.type
_entity_poly.pdbx_seq_one_letter_code
_entity_poly.pdbx_strand_id
1 'polypeptide(L)'
;MTQKRWTILRPDDQKVTSLQQSLKIHSSICRILVQRNIETFDQAKNFYRPQLTDLHSPWLMKDMEKAVDRIVSAIEKQEKILVFGDYDVDGTTSVACMYKFLRKLHTNLDFYIPHRYREGYGVSKAGVDFALQNGYTLIISLDCGIKSVELIT
;
A
#
# COMPACT_ATOMS: atom_id res chain seq x y z
N MET A 1 -10.52 35.11 8.04
CA MET A 1 -9.79 33.97 8.62
C MET A 1 -10.79 33.08 9.34
N THR A 2 -10.83 31.78 9.05
CA THR A 2 -11.71 30.84 9.77
C THR A 2 -11.19 30.65 11.19
N GLN A 3 -12.01 30.93 12.21
CA GLN A 3 -11.66 30.66 13.61
C GLN A 3 -11.42 29.16 13.80
N LYS A 4 -10.29 28.81 14.43
CA LYS A 4 -9.99 27.43 14.79
C LYS A 4 -10.73 27.08 16.08
N ARG A 5 -11.46 25.96 16.09
CA ARG A 5 -12.14 25.44 17.26
C ARG A 5 -11.33 24.28 17.85
N TRP A 6 -10.95 24.39 19.11
CA TRP A 6 -10.36 23.29 19.85
C TRP A 6 -11.46 22.35 20.34
N THR A 7 -11.33 21.07 20.03
CA THR A 7 -12.22 20.02 20.51
C THR A 7 -11.40 19.05 21.34
N ILE A 8 -11.70 18.96 22.63
CA ILE A 8 -11.05 18.01 23.53
C ILE A 8 -11.92 16.76 23.62
N LEU A 9 -11.40 15.64 23.11
CA LEU A 9 -12.06 14.34 23.24
C LEU A 9 -11.92 13.85 24.69
N ARG A 10 -13.01 13.34 25.27
CA ARG A 10 -13.00 12.75 26.61
C ARG A 10 -13.11 11.23 26.49
N PRO A 11 -12.08 10.46 26.85
CA PRO A 11 -12.19 9.00 26.90
C PRO A 11 -13.03 8.57 28.09
N ASP A 12 -13.53 7.34 28.04
CA ASP A 12 -14.15 6.68 29.19
C ASP A 12 -13.10 6.44 30.29
N ASP A 13 -13.25 7.12 31.43
CA ASP A 13 -12.32 7.04 32.55
C ASP A 13 -12.23 5.63 33.17
N GLN A 14 -13.28 4.80 33.06
CA GLN A 14 -13.26 3.42 33.53
C GLN A 14 -12.32 2.57 32.65
N LYS A 15 -12.43 2.73 31.33
CA LYS A 15 -11.54 2.06 30.38
C LYS A 15 -10.09 2.51 30.54
N VAL A 16 -9.88 3.81 30.76
CA VAL A 16 -8.54 4.36 31.03
C VAL A 16 -7.93 3.73 32.28
N THR A 17 -8.71 3.62 33.36
CA THR A 17 -8.24 3.05 34.63
C THR A 17 -7.91 1.56 34.47
N SER A 18 -8.79 0.80 33.81
CA SER A 18 -8.57 -0.62 33.51
C SER A 18 -7.31 -0.85 32.66
N LEU A 19 -7.15 -0.05 31.60
CA LEU A 19 -5.97 -0.11 30.74
C LEU A 19 -4.69 0.31 31.48
N GLN A 20 -4.77 1.30 32.38
CA GLN A 20 -3.65 1.72 33.21
C GLN A 20 -3.19 0.62 34.16
N GLN A 21 -4.14 -0.08 34.81
CA GLN A 21 -3.83 -1.19 35.70
C GLN A 21 -3.15 -2.36 34.97
N SER A 22 -3.59 -2.64 33.74
CA SER A 22 -3.00 -3.73 32.93
C SER A 22 -1.64 -3.37 32.34
N LEU A 23 -1.47 -2.17 31.76
CA LEU A 23 -0.21 -1.74 31.13
C LEU A 23 0.83 -1.23 32.12
N LYS A 24 0.41 -0.76 33.30
CA LYS A 24 1.27 -0.12 34.32
C LYS A 24 2.08 1.06 33.78
N ILE A 25 1.46 1.86 32.92
CA ILE A 25 2.04 3.09 32.35
C ILE A 25 1.28 4.34 32.80
N HIS A 26 1.75 5.53 32.40
CA HIS A 26 1.12 6.79 32.78
C HIS A 26 -0.31 6.93 32.20
N SER A 27 -1.25 7.42 33.02
CA SER A 27 -2.67 7.56 32.66
C SER A 27 -2.90 8.42 31.41
N SER A 28 -2.06 9.43 31.17
CA SER A 28 -2.12 10.25 29.94
C SER A 28 -1.95 9.42 28.67
N ILE A 29 -1.09 8.39 28.67
CA ILE A 29 -0.91 7.51 27.52
C ILE A 29 -2.14 6.62 27.36
N CYS A 30 -2.67 6.06 28.45
CA CYS A 30 -3.91 5.28 28.43
C CYS A 30 -5.11 6.09 27.91
N ARG A 31 -5.22 7.37 28.28
CA ARG A 31 -6.25 8.30 27.75
C ARG A 31 -6.17 8.40 26.22
N ILE A 32 -4.96 8.55 25.67
CA ILE A 32 -4.75 8.65 24.21
C ILE A 32 -5.06 7.32 23.52
N LEU A 33 -4.71 6.18 24.13
CA LEU A 33 -5.01 4.84 23.58
C LEU A 33 -6.51 4.57 23.52
N VAL A 34 -7.24 4.86 24.60
CA VAL A 34 -8.71 4.70 24.62
C VAL A 34 -9.38 5.61 23.60
N GLN A 35 -8.90 6.84 23.40
CA GLN A 35 -9.37 7.72 22.32
C GLN A 35 -9.14 7.16 20.90
N ARG A 36 -8.21 6.23 20.74
CA ARG A 36 -7.93 5.50 19.49
C ARG A 36 -8.61 4.13 19.42
N ASN A 37 -9.56 3.86 20.33
CA ASN A 37 -10.25 2.58 20.48
C ASN A 37 -9.32 1.40 20.83
N ILE A 38 -8.20 1.69 21.50
CA ILE A 38 -7.28 0.68 22.06
C ILE A 38 -7.57 0.61 23.56
N GLU A 39 -8.30 -0.42 23.96
CA GLU A 39 -8.92 -0.51 25.29
C GLU A 39 -8.41 -1.69 26.12
N THR A 40 -7.70 -2.63 25.49
CA THR A 40 -7.17 -3.83 26.16
C THR A 40 -5.65 -3.91 26.08
N PHE A 41 -5.07 -4.71 26.98
CA PHE A 41 -3.64 -5.02 26.95
C PHE A 41 -3.20 -5.58 25.60
N ASP A 42 -3.94 -6.55 25.05
CA ASP A 42 -3.60 -7.19 23.78
C ASP A 42 -3.69 -6.23 22.59
N GLN A 43 -4.72 -5.36 22.55
CA GLN A 43 -4.82 -4.31 21.54
C GLN A 43 -3.61 -3.36 21.61
N ALA A 44 -3.21 -2.94 22.82
CA ALA A 44 -2.05 -2.08 23.00
C ALA A 44 -0.74 -2.79 22.63
N LYS A 45 -0.59 -4.06 23.01
CA LYS A 45 0.57 -4.89 22.63
C LYS A 45 0.68 -4.99 21.11
N ASN A 46 -0.40 -5.31 20.42
CA ASN A 46 -0.41 -5.43 18.96
C ASN A 46 -0.12 -4.10 18.27
N PHE A 47 -0.61 -2.98 18.83
CA PHE A 47 -0.31 -1.64 18.32
C PHE A 47 1.18 -1.28 18.42
N TYR A 48 1.83 -1.58 19.56
CA TYR A 48 3.24 -1.22 19.78
C TYR A 48 4.24 -2.25 19.25
N ARG A 49 3.82 -3.49 19.03
CA ARG A 49 4.69 -4.61 18.63
C ARG A 49 4.08 -5.42 17.48
N PRO A 50 3.71 -4.78 16.36
CA PRO A 50 3.18 -5.51 15.22
C PRO A 50 4.19 -6.55 14.73
N GLN A 51 3.73 -7.76 14.46
CA GLN A 51 4.51 -8.84 13.88
C GLN A 51 4.05 -9.10 12.43
N LEU A 52 4.94 -9.63 11.59
CA LEU A 52 4.57 -10.06 10.24
C LEU A 52 3.49 -11.15 10.26
N THR A 53 3.43 -11.95 11.32
CA THR A 53 2.40 -12.98 11.53
C THR A 53 1.01 -12.40 11.80
N ASP A 54 0.92 -11.11 12.14
CA ASP A 54 -0.36 -10.42 12.38
C ASP A 54 -1.00 -9.92 11.07
N LEU A 55 -0.25 -9.97 9.95
CA LEU A 55 -0.78 -9.61 8.64
C LEU A 55 -1.82 -10.64 8.18
N HIS A 56 -2.90 -10.12 7.59
CA HIS A 56 -3.86 -10.97 6.90
C HIS A 56 -3.20 -11.72 5.74
N SER A 57 -3.71 -12.92 5.47
CA SER A 57 -3.31 -13.68 4.28
C SER A 57 -3.52 -12.83 3.01
N PRO A 58 -2.50 -12.64 2.15
CA PRO A 58 -2.65 -11.91 0.89
C PRO A 58 -3.72 -12.51 -0.03
N TRP A 59 -3.98 -13.82 0.09
CA TRP A 59 -5.01 -14.55 -0.66
C TRP A 59 -6.44 -14.06 -0.39
N LEU A 60 -6.65 -13.28 0.67
CA LEU A 60 -7.94 -12.64 0.95
C LEU A 60 -8.20 -11.41 0.06
N MET A 61 -7.16 -10.89 -0.61
CA MET A 61 -7.34 -9.79 -1.55
C MET A 61 -8.07 -10.29 -2.80
N LYS A 62 -9.08 -9.52 -3.22
CA LYS A 62 -9.86 -9.83 -4.42
C LYS A 62 -8.94 -10.01 -5.62
N ASP A 63 -9.15 -11.10 -6.36
CA ASP A 63 -8.42 -11.46 -7.58
C ASP A 63 -6.88 -11.66 -7.40
N MET A 64 -6.39 -11.83 -6.16
CA MET A 64 -4.96 -12.05 -5.91
C MET A 64 -4.42 -13.29 -6.64
N GLU A 65 -5.15 -14.41 -6.60
CA GLU A 65 -4.78 -15.64 -7.30
C GLU A 65 -4.62 -15.41 -8.81
N LYS A 66 -5.59 -14.73 -9.44
CA LYS A 66 -5.53 -14.38 -10.86
C LYS A 66 -4.33 -13.49 -11.20
N ALA A 67 -4.00 -12.54 -10.33
CA ALA A 67 -2.84 -11.66 -10.53
C ALA A 67 -1.52 -12.45 -10.46
N VAL A 68 -1.39 -13.34 -9.46
CA VAL A 68 -0.22 -14.22 -9.32
C VAL A 68 -0.09 -15.12 -10.55
N ASP A 69 -1.17 -15.80 -10.95
CA ASP A 69 -1.17 -16.69 -12.12
C ASP A 69 -0.78 -15.96 -13.42
N ARG A 70 -1.28 -14.73 -13.60
CA ARG A 70 -0.93 -13.91 -14.78
C ARG A 70 0.55 -13.55 -14.82
N ILE A 71 1.14 -13.21 -13.67
CA ILE A 71 2.57 -12.88 -13.54
C ILE A 71 3.41 -14.14 -13.75
N VAL A 72 3.05 -15.27 -13.14
CA VAL A 72 3.74 -16.55 -13.33
C VAL A 72 3.73 -16.93 -14.81
N SER A 73 2.58 -16.85 -15.47
CA SER A 73 2.47 -17.14 -16.90
C SER A 73 3.34 -16.22 -17.77
N ALA A 74 3.45 -14.93 -17.43
CA ALA A 74 4.33 -14.00 -18.14
C ALA A 74 5.80 -14.41 -18.02
N ILE A 75 6.22 -14.82 -16.81
CA ILE A 75 7.59 -15.29 -16.56
C ILE A 75 7.87 -16.58 -17.35
N GLU A 76 6.97 -17.55 -17.30
CA GLU A 76 7.11 -18.83 -18.03
C GLU A 76 7.18 -18.63 -19.55
N LYS A 77 6.38 -17.70 -20.09
CA LYS A 77 6.33 -17.36 -21.51
C LYS A 77 7.41 -16.36 -21.95
N GLN A 78 8.30 -15.95 -21.04
CA GLN A 78 9.35 -14.97 -21.29
C GLN A 78 8.85 -13.62 -21.82
N GLU A 79 7.62 -13.23 -21.44
CA GLU A 79 6.99 -11.96 -21.80
C GLU A 79 7.79 -10.76 -21.31
N LYS A 80 7.68 -9.60 -21.98
CA LYS A 80 8.26 -8.34 -21.48
C LYS A 80 7.30 -7.71 -20.48
N ILE A 81 7.77 -7.52 -19.24
CA ILE A 81 6.98 -6.98 -18.13
C ILE A 81 7.44 -5.55 -17.82
N LEU A 82 6.49 -4.61 -17.71
CA LEU A 82 6.73 -3.24 -17.30
C LEU A 82 6.15 -2.99 -15.90
N VAL A 83 7.01 -2.67 -14.93
CA VAL A 83 6.57 -2.27 -13.58
C VAL A 83 6.27 -0.77 -13.59
N PHE A 84 5.00 -0.42 -13.48
CA PHE A 84 4.51 0.95 -13.61
C PHE A 84 4.14 1.50 -12.23
N GLY A 85 4.69 2.65 -11.83
CA GLY A 85 4.37 3.29 -10.56
C GLY A 85 3.74 4.67 -10.72
N ASP A 86 3.38 5.28 -9.59
CA ASP A 86 3.19 6.73 -9.50
C ASP A 86 4.50 7.46 -9.14
N TYR A 87 4.51 8.78 -9.30
CA TYR A 87 5.69 9.62 -9.09
C TYR A 87 5.98 9.94 -7.61
N ASP A 88 5.05 9.68 -6.70
CA ASP A 88 5.25 9.97 -5.28
C ASP A 88 6.10 8.89 -4.57
N VAL A 89 6.27 9.04 -3.25
CA VAL A 89 7.13 8.14 -2.49
C VAL A 89 6.55 6.73 -2.38
N ASP A 90 5.22 6.57 -2.28
CA ASP A 90 4.62 5.25 -2.17
C ASP A 90 4.70 4.52 -3.52
N GLY A 91 4.41 5.21 -4.62
CA GLY A 91 4.57 4.68 -5.98
C GLY A 91 6.00 4.30 -6.33
N THR A 92 6.98 5.18 -6.11
CA THR A 92 8.39 4.90 -6.46
C THR A 92 9.01 3.80 -5.60
N THR A 93 8.67 3.72 -4.30
CA THR A 93 9.16 2.64 -3.43
C THR A 93 8.50 1.30 -3.77
N SER A 94 7.22 1.30 -4.13
CA SER A 94 6.52 0.11 -4.62
C SER A 94 7.17 -0.45 -5.88
N VAL A 95 7.49 0.40 -6.87
CA VAL A 95 8.21 0.01 -8.08
C VAL A 95 9.58 -0.57 -7.76
N ALA A 96 10.37 0.11 -6.92
CA ALA A 96 11.68 -0.38 -6.54
C ALA A 96 11.62 -1.75 -5.85
N CYS A 97 10.64 -1.96 -4.96
CA CYS A 97 10.42 -3.22 -4.26
C CYS A 97 10.06 -4.36 -5.24
N MET A 98 9.04 -4.15 -6.06
CA MET A 98 8.54 -5.14 -7.01
C MET A 98 9.59 -5.46 -8.09
N TYR A 99 10.26 -4.42 -8.63
CA TYR A 99 11.31 -4.58 -9.62
C TYR A 99 12.46 -5.43 -9.08
N LYS A 100 12.95 -5.14 -7.86
CA LYS A 100 14.02 -5.91 -7.21
C LYS A 100 13.63 -7.36 -6.95
N PHE A 101 12.36 -7.63 -6.65
CA PHE A 101 11.87 -8.99 -6.49
C PHE A 101 11.82 -9.72 -7.83
N LEU A 102 11.14 -9.15 -8.84
CA LEU A 102 10.98 -9.78 -10.15
C LEU A 102 12.30 -9.97 -10.89
N ARG A 103 13.27 -9.04 -10.77
CA ARG A 103 14.61 -9.16 -11.35
C ARG A 103 15.36 -10.44 -10.95
N LYS A 104 15.03 -11.03 -9.79
CA LYS A 104 15.63 -12.30 -9.34
C LYS A 104 15.05 -13.51 -10.06
N LEU A 105 13.87 -13.36 -10.66
CA LEU A 105 13.09 -14.43 -11.28
C LEU A 105 13.00 -14.29 -12.80
N HIS A 106 13.14 -13.07 -13.33
CA HIS A 106 12.88 -12.73 -14.72
C HIS A 106 13.78 -11.61 -15.24
N THR A 107 14.24 -11.73 -16.49
CA THR A 107 15.19 -10.79 -17.10
C THR A 107 14.53 -9.78 -18.03
N ASN A 108 13.39 -10.11 -18.64
CA ASN A 108 12.70 -9.24 -19.60
C ASN A 108 11.79 -8.25 -18.86
N LEU A 109 12.39 -7.40 -18.04
CA LEU A 109 11.70 -6.51 -17.10
C LEU A 109 12.29 -5.10 -17.13
N ASP A 110 11.42 -4.10 -17.20
CA ASP A 110 11.78 -2.70 -17.00
C ASP A 110 10.75 -1.99 -16.10
N PHE A 111 10.95 -0.72 -15.82
CA PHE A 111 10.02 0.10 -15.03
C PHE A 111 9.64 1.40 -15.72
N TYR A 112 8.53 1.98 -15.29
CA TYR A 112 8.04 3.27 -15.76
C TYR A 112 7.52 4.10 -14.59
N ILE A 113 7.97 5.34 -14.50
CA ILE A 113 7.46 6.34 -13.55
C ILE A 113 7.00 7.56 -14.37
N PRO A 114 5.71 7.91 -14.32
CA PRO A 114 5.17 9.02 -15.10
C PRO A 114 5.72 10.35 -14.59
N HIS A 115 5.89 11.30 -15.51
CA HIS A 115 6.27 12.65 -15.13
C HIS A 115 5.08 13.45 -14.62
N ARG A 116 5.07 13.75 -13.31
CA ARG A 116 4.00 14.48 -12.60
C ARG A 116 3.33 15.61 -13.38
N TYR A 117 4.12 16.52 -13.96
CA TYR A 117 3.56 17.72 -14.63
C TYR A 117 3.17 17.51 -16.09
N ARG A 118 3.73 16.50 -16.76
CA ARG A 118 3.52 16.27 -18.20
C ARG A 118 2.43 15.23 -18.45
N GLU A 119 2.36 14.24 -17.57
CA GLU A 119 1.49 13.09 -17.70
C GLU A 119 0.39 13.06 -16.65
N GLY A 120 0.58 13.77 -15.53
CA GLY A 120 -0.38 13.79 -14.42
C GLY A 120 -0.16 12.64 -13.44
N TYR A 121 -1.24 12.27 -12.75
CA TYR A 121 -1.25 11.22 -11.72
C TYR A 121 -1.84 9.92 -12.26
N GLY A 122 -1.22 8.81 -11.89
CA GLY A 122 -1.67 7.46 -12.20
C GLY A 122 -1.23 6.93 -13.57
N VAL A 123 -1.95 5.91 -14.08
CA VAL A 123 -1.61 5.30 -15.37
C VAL A 123 -1.83 6.31 -16.48
N SER A 124 -0.77 6.64 -17.21
CA SER A 124 -0.78 7.61 -18.30
C SER A 124 -0.90 6.91 -19.65
N LYS A 125 -1.60 7.55 -20.59
CA LYS A 125 -1.63 7.08 -21.99
C LYS A 125 -0.22 7.00 -22.57
N ALA A 126 0.63 7.99 -22.28
CA ALA A 126 2.01 8.02 -22.75
C ALA A 126 2.81 6.80 -22.26
N GLY A 127 2.59 6.35 -21.03
CA GLY A 127 3.24 5.16 -20.51
C GLY A 127 2.67 3.85 -21.05
N VAL A 128 1.37 3.79 -21.34
CA VAL A 128 0.77 2.65 -22.08
C VAL A 128 1.30 2.58 -23.52
N ASP A 129 1.36 3.72 -24.21
CA ASP A 129 1.92 3.82 -25.56
C ASP A 129 3.41 3.44 -25.55
N PHE A 130 4.17 3.88 -24.55
CA PHE A 130 5.56 3.46 -24.35
C PHE A 130 5.67 1.95 -24.17
N ALA A 131 4.78 1.35 -23.36
CA ALA A 131 4.76 -0.09 -23.14
C ALA A 131 4.56 -0.84 -24.46
N LEU A 132 3.55 -0.43 -25.24
CA LEU A 132 3.22 -1.03 -26.53
C LEU A 132 4.37 -0.88 -27.55
N GLN A 133 4.92 0.33 -27.69
CA GLN A 133 6.00 0.62 -28.64
C GLN A 133 7.29 -0.15 -28.35
N ASN A 134 7.53 -0.50 -27.08
CA ASN A 134 8.71 -1.25 -26.66
C ASN A 134 8.43 -2.76 -26.49
N GLY A 135 7.25 -3.22 -26.91
CA GLY A 135 6.87 -4.63 -26.93
C GLY A 135 6.61 -5.24 -25.55
N TYR A 136 6.25 -4.44 -24.56
CA TYR A 136 5.78 -4.94 -23.26
C TYR A 136 4.38 -5.53 -23.39
N THR A 137 4.20 -6.76 -22.91
CA THR A 137 2.94 -7.51 -23.02
C THR A 137 2.21 -7.64 -21.68
N LEU A 138 2.87 -7.23 -20.59
CA LEU A 138 2.28 -7.11 -19.25
C LEU A 138 2.72 -5.81 -18.59
N ILE A 139 1.76 -5.03 -18.11
CA ILE A 139 2.00 -3.90 -17.21
C ILE A 139 1.54 -4.30 -15.81
N ILE A 140 2.38 -4.06 -14.81
CA ILE A 140 2.03 -4.20 -13.39
C ILE A 140 1.98 -2.79 -12.80
N SER A 141 0.78 -2.23 -12.64
CA SER A 141 0.59 -0.92 -12.02
C SER A 141 0.62 -0.99 -10.50
N LEU A 142 1.42 -0.12 -9.87
CA LEU A 142 1.63 -0.03 -8.44
C LEU A 142 1.30 1.39 -7.98
N ASP A 143 0.52 1.50 -6.90
CA ASP A 143 0.03 2.78 -6.36
C ASP A 143 -0.72 3.66 -7.39
N CYS A 144 -1.33 3.03 -8.39
CA CYS A 144 -2.14 3.70 -9.41
C CYS A 144 -3.09 2.76 -10.15
N GLY A 145 -3.89 3.32 -11.06
CA GLY A 145 -4.66 2.56 -12.07
C GLY A 145 -6.13 2.30 -11.74
N ILE A 146 -6.55 2.37 -10.46
CA ILE A 146 -7.93 2.02 -10.06
C ILE A 146 -9.03 2.87 -10.74
N LYS A 147 -8.70 4.09 -11.21
CA LYS A 147 -9.62 4.98 -11.94
C LYS A 147 -9.36 5.06 -13.44
N SER A 148 -8.34 4.37 -13.96
CA SER A 148 -7.89 4.48 -15.35
C SER A 148 -8.67 3.55 -16.29
N VAL A 149 -10.00 3.50 -16.13
CA VAL A 149 -10.88 2.54 -16.81
C VAL A 149 -10.72 2.60 -18.33
N GLU A 150 -10.65 3.81 -18.89
CA GLU A 150 -10.49 4.03 -20.35
C GLU A 150 -9.14 3.55 -20.91
N LEU A 151 -8.15 3.33 -20.06
CA LEU A 151 -6.79 2.91 -20.45
C LEU A 151 -6.54 1.41 -20.21
N ILE A 152 -7.48 0.69 -19.59
CA ILE A 152 -7.33 -0.70 -19.12
C ILE A 152 -8.30 -1.67 -19.84
N THR A 153 -9.13 -1.17 -20.76
CA THR A 153 -10.01 -1.94 -21.66
C THR A 153 -9.36 -2.27 -22.98
#